data_AF-A0AAE8QMX3-F1
#
_entry.id   AF-A0AAE8QMX3-F1
#
_cell.length_a   1.000
_cell.length_b   1.000
_cell.length_c   1.000
_cell.angle_alpha   90.00
_cell.angle_beta   90.00
_cell.angle_gamma   90.00
#
_symmetry.space_group_name_H-M   'P 1'
#
loop_
_entity.id
_entity.type
_entity.pdbx_description
1 polymer ?
#
loop_
_entity_poly.entity_id
_entity_poly.type
_entity_poly.pdbx_seq_one_letter_code
_entity_poly.pdbx_strand_id
1 'polypeptide(L)'
;MLFHYFDSKEKLYEELIRIGCERLKMDFHFTDESPLDTFKVVVEELFNMICTNPSAAKMFVLMENAQHLEHLSEDLKEMLAEADKLIKRSIPLIEKGQLLGEIRQGNPEALAVSFWCSIQGIAQYIALHPETPCPNIMWILSILENKEVN
;
A
#
# COMPACT_ATOMS: atom_id res chain seq x y z
N MET A 1 -7.25 -0.92 -33.24
CA MET A 1 -8.45 -0.92 -32.36
C MET A 1 -8.15 -0.61 -30.88
N LEU A 2 -7.03 0.02 -30.51
CA LEU A 2 -6.90 0.74 -29.22
C LEU A 2 -6.98 2.27 -29.40
N PHE A 3 -6.49 2.79 -30.53
CA PHE A 3 -6.49 4.22 -30.87
C PHE A 3 -7.86 4.85 -31.19
N HIS A 4 -8.95 4.08 -31.08
CA HIS A 4 -10.30 4.64 -31.10
C HIS A 4 -10.75 5.12 -29.72
N TYR A 5 -10.12 4.62 -28.65
CA TYR A 5 -10.44 4.94 -27.25
C TYR A 5 -9.37 5.81 -26.59
N PHE A 6 -8.13 5.77 -27.09
CA PHE A 6 -7.01 6.54 -26.56
C PHE A 6 -6.22 7.19 -27.67
N ASP A 7 -6.02 8.51 -27.55
CA ASP A 7 -5.35 9.31 -28.58
C ASP A 7 -3.88 8.92 -28.77
N SER A 8 -3.25 8.33 -27.74
CA SER A 8 -1.86 7.87 -27.79
C SER A 8 -1.57 6.77 -26.76
N LYS A 9 -0.38 6.16 -26.84
CA LYS A 9 0.07 5.17 -25.86
C LYS A 9 0.26 5.80 -24.47
N GLU A 10 0.67 7.06 -24.44
CA GLU A 10 0.82 7.86 -23.23
C GLU A 10 -0.55 8.05 -22.56
N LYS A 11 -1.59 8.41 -23.33
CA LYS A 11 -2.95 8.55 -22.79
C LYS A 11 -3.53 7.25 -22.24
N LEU A 12 -3.25 6.13 -22.91
CA LEU A 12 -3.60 4.82 -22.38
C LEU A 12 -2.86 4.53 -21.06
N TYR A 13 -1.57 4.86 -20.97
CA TYR A 13 -0.77 4.64 -19.77
C TYR A 13 -1.24 5.51 -18.60
N GLU A 14 -1.53 6.79 -18.86
CA GLU A 14 -2.14 7.72 -17.91
C GLU A 14 -3.46 7.17 -17.34
N GLU A 15 -4.32 6.60 -18.18
CA GLU A 15 -5.59 6.02 -17.73
C GLU A 15 -5.40 4.74 -16.91
N LEU A 16 -4.43 3.91 -17.27
CA LEU A 16 -4.08 2.73 -16.47
C LEU A 16 -3.57 3.12 -15.07
N ILE A 17 -2.74 4.18 -14.97
CA ILE A 17 -2.31 4.73 -13.68
C ILE A 17 -3.52 5.21 -12.88
N ARG A 18 -4.42 5.98 -13.51
CA ARG A 18 -5.63 6.49 -12.86
C ARG A 18 -6.47 5.36 -12.26
N ILE A 19 -6.74 4.31 -13.04
CA ILE A 19 -7.47 3.12 -12.59
C ILE A 19 -6.73 2.43 -11.43
N GLY A 20 -5.39 2.32 -11.51
CA GLY A 20 -4.57 1.75 -10.44
C GLY A 20 -4.70 2.55 -9.14
N CYS A 21 -4.51 3.87 -9.20
CA CYS A 21 -4.63 4.76 -8.06
C CYS A 21 -6.04 4.71 -7.46
N GLU A 22 -7.11 4.72 -8.27
CA GLU A 22 -8.49 4.63 -7.78
C GLU A 22 -8.80 3.31 -7.08
N ARG A 23 -8.28 2.19 -7.59
CA ARG A 23 -8.48 0.87 -6.97
C ARG A 23 -7.68 0.67 -5.69
N LEU A 24 -6.61 1.44 -5.52
CA LEU A 24 -5.74 1.41 -4.35
C LEU A 24 -6.02 2.56 -3.38
N LYS A 25 -7.03 3.39 -3.64
CA LYS A 25 -7.57 4.31 -2.64
C LYS A 25 -8.13 3.50 -1.48
N MET A 26 -7.35 3.44 -0.42
CA MET A 26 -7.78 2.90 0.86
C MET A 26 -8.29 4.05 1.72
N ASP A 27 -9.59 4.04 2.00
CA ASP A 27 -10.15 4.86 3.06
C ASP A 27 -9.88 4.16 4.39
N PHE A 28 -8.86 4.64 5.10
CA PHE A 28 -8.62 4.22 6.47
C PHE A 28 -9.74 4.78 7.35
N HIS A 29 -10.74 3.96 7.62
CA HIS A 29 -11.69 4.22 8.70
C HIS A 29 -11.01 3.86 10.01
N PHE A 30 -10.26 4.82 10.56
CA PHE A 30 -9.68 4.73 11.90
C PHE A 30 -10.83 4.61 12.90
N THR A 31 -11.10 3.41 13.38
CA THR A 31 -12.07 3.18 14.46
C THR A 31 -11.42 3.57 15.79
N ASP A 32 -12.23 3.84 16.81
CA ASP A 32 -11.72 4.09 18.17
C ASP A 32 -11.09 2.86 18.83
N GLU A 33 -11.15 1.71 18.15
CA GLU A 33 -10.61 0.42 18.57
C GLU A 33 -9.06 0.39 18.53
N SER A 34 -8.52 -0.78 18.86
CA SER A 34 -7.08 -1.10 18.92
C SER A 34 -6.37 -0.69 17.63
N PRO A 35 -5.38 0.24 17.71
CA PRO A 35 -4.52 0.61 16.58
C PRO A 35 -3.92 -0.58 15.84
N LEU A 36 -3.48 -1.61 16.56
CA LEU A 36 -2.89 -2.79 15.93
C LEU A 36 -3.92 -3.60 15.14
N ASP A 37 -5.16 -3.71 15.62
CA ASP A 37 -6.24 -4.39 14.90
C ASP A 37 -6.63 -3.64 13.63
N THR A 38 -6.60 -2.30 13.64
CA THR A 38 -6.80 -1.50 12.42
C THR A 38 -5.76 -1.87 11.34
N PHE A 39 -4.47 -1.97 11.71
CA PHE A 39 -3.43 -2.41 10.78
C PHE A 39 -3.64 -3.85 10.32
N LYS A 40 -4.10 -4.74 11.21
CA LYS A 40 -4.38 -6.14 10.86
C LYS A 40 -5.45 -6.26 9.78
N VAL A 41 -6.59 -5.59 9.95
CA VAL A 41 -7.69 -5.59 8.96
C VAL A 41 -7.18 -5.10 7.59
N VAL A 42 -6.41 -4.01 7.59
CA VAL A 42 -5.86 -3.46 6.34
C VAL A 42 -4.89 -4.43 5.65
N VAL A 43 -4.01 -5.09 6.42
CA VAL A 43 -3.09 -6.10 5.86
C VAL A 43 -3.86 -7.30 5.31
N GLU A 44 -4.90 -7.76 6.01
CA GLU A 44 -5.77 -8.85 5.55
C GLU A 44 -6.43 -8.51 4.21
N GLU A 45 -7.02 -7.32 4.08
CA GLU A 45 -7.66 -6.86 2.85
C GLU A 45 -6.66 -6.73 1.69
N LEU A 46 -5.50 -6.12 1.95
CA LEU A 46 -4.45 -5.94 0.95
C LEU A 46 -3.89 -7.28 0.46
N PHE A 47 -3.53 -8.17 1.37
CA PHE A 47 -2.98 -9.48 0.99
C PHE A 47 -4.02 -10.37 0.33
N ASN A 48 -5.28 -10.31 0.75
CA ASN A 48 -6.36 -10.99 0.05
C ASN A 48 -6.47 -10.47 -1.40
N MET A 49 -6.43 -9.15 -1.61
CA MET A 49 -6.44 -8.55 -2.95
C MET A 49 -5.24 -9.00 -3.81
N ILE A 50 -4.02 -8.89 -3.27
CA ILE A 50 -2.78 -9.20 -3.98
C ILE A 50 -2.71 -10.68 -4.35
N CYS A 51 -3.04 -11.57 -3.40
CA CYS A 51 -2.83 -13.00 -3.56
C CYS A 51 -3.98 -13.71 -4.30
N THR A 52 -5.19 -13.15 -4.33
CA THR A 52 -6.32 -13.72 -5.09
C THR A 52 -6.47 -13.13 -6.49
N ASN A 53 -5.92 -11.94 -6.74
CA ASN A 53 -6.04 -11.25 -8.02
C ASN A 53 -4.67 -10.82 -8.56
N PRO A 54 -4.02 -11.65 -9.40
CA PRO A 54 -2.72 -11.33 -9.99
C PRO A 54 -2.70 -10.03 -10.80
N SER A 55 -3.84 -9.60 -11.33
CA SER A 55 -3.96 -8.33 -12.05
C SER A 55 -3.95 -7.12 -11.12
N ALA A 56 -4.42 -7.28 -9.87
CA ALA A 56 -4.36 -6.24 -8.85
C ALA A 56 -2.92 -6.05 -8.34
N ALA A 57 -2.18 -7.14 -8.12
CA ALA A 57 -0.77 -7.07 -7.73
C ALA A 57 0.08 -6.26 -8.73
N LYS A 58 -0.19 -6.39 -10.04
CA LYS A 58 0.49 -5.62 -11.09
C LYS A 58 0.26 -4.11 -11.01
N MET A 59 -0.79 -3.65 -10.33
CA MET A 59 -1.02 -2.22 -10.13
C MET A 59 0.04 -1.60 -9.21
N PHE A 60 0.56 -2.35 -8.23
CA PHE A 60 1.65 -1.88 -7.37
C PHE A 60 2.96 -1.66 -8.17
N VAL A 61 3.23 -2.53 -9.15
CA VAL A 61 4.38 -2.38 -10.07
C VAL A 61 4.16 -1.21 -11.02
N LEU A 62 2.93 -1.05 -11.53
CA LEU A 62 2.58 0.05 -12.44
C LEU A 62 2.76 1.41 -11.75
N MET A 63 2.26 1.56 -10.53
CA MET A 63 2.33 2.81 -9.77
C MET A 63 3.78 3.18 -9.41
N GLU A 64 4.59 2.21 -8.99
CA GLU A 64 6.02 2.44 -8.73
C GLU A 64 6.74 2.96 -9.98
N ASN A 65 6.56 2.28 -11.12
CA ASN A 65 7.17 2.72 -12.37
C ASN A 65 6.66 4.12 -12.79
N ALA A 66 5.40 4.44 -12.50
CA ALA A 66 4.83 5.74 -12.82
C ALA A 66 5.49 6.88 -12.04
N GLN A 67 5.94 6.66 -10.79
CA GLN A 67 6.63 7.68 -10.00
C GLN A 67 7.94 8.15 -10.64
N HIS A 68 8.56 7.32 -11.49
CA HIS A 68 9.81 7.64 -12.19
C HIS A 68 9.62 8.28 -13.57
N LEU A 69 8.37 8.54 -13.99
CA LEU A 69 8.10 9.16 -15.29
C LEU A 69 8.16 10.69 -15.21
N GLU A 70 9.01 11.30 -16.04
CA GLU A 70 9.20 12.75 -16.08
C GLU A 70 8.02 13.51 -16.71
N HIS A 71 7.17 12.84 -17.50
CA HIS A 71 6.16 13.48 -18.36
C HIS A 71 4.71 13.16 -17.95
N LEU A 72 4.44 12.88 -16.68
CA LEU A 72 3.07 12.74 -16.18
C LEU A 72 2.37 14.10 -16.02
N SER A 73 1.07 14.12 -16.29
CA SER A 73 0.19 15.23 -15.89
C SER A 73 0.23 15.47 -14.38
N GLU A 74 0.06 16.73 -13.96
CA GLU A 74 0.10 17.12 -12.54
C GLU A 74 -0.97 16.38 -11.71
N ASP A 75 -2.18 16.19 -12.25
CA ASP A 75 -3.24 15.42 -11.60
C ASP A 75 -2.79 13.98 -11.24
N LEU A 76 -2.04 13.32 -12.14
CA LEU A 76 -1.53 11.97 -11.88
C LEU A 76 -0.40 11.96 -10.86
N LYS A 77 0.47 12.97 -10.85
CA LYS A 77 1.50 13.12 -9.82
C LYS A 77 0.86 13.28 -8.44
N GLU A 78 -0.22 14.05 -8.32
CA GLU A 78 -0.97 14.19 -7.08
C GLU A 78 -1.61 12.87 -6.63
N MET A 79 -2.21 12.12 -7.57
CA MET A 79 -2.76 10.79 -7.29
C MET A 79 -1.70 9.80 -6.81
N LEU A 80 -0.50 9.81 -7.40
CA LEU A 80 0.61 8.96 -6.97
C LEU A 80 1.15 9.37 -5.59
N ALA A 81 1.17 10.66 -5.29
CA ALA A 81 1.57 11.19 -3.98
C ALA A 81 0.59 10.83 -2.86
N GLU A 82 -0.66 10.44 -3.15
CA GLU A 82 -1.58 9.93 -2.11
C GLU A 82 -1.04 8.65 -1.45
N ALA A 83 -0.25 7.83 -2.14
CA ALA A 83 0.42 6.67 -1.53
C ALA A 83 1.41 7.11 -0.42
N ASP A 84 2.19 8.16 -0.66
CA ASP A 84 3.08 8.75 0.38
C ASP A 84 2.27 9.37 1.53
N LYS A 85 1.07 9.89 1.23
CA LYS A 85 0.15 10.38 2.27
C LYS A 85 -0.37 9.24 3.15
N LEU A 86 -0.44 7.98 2.68
CA LEU A 86 -0.82 6.84 3.53
C LEU A 86 0.19 6.58 4.65
N ILE A 87 1.48 6.61 4.34
CA ILE A 87 2.54 6.50 5.35
C ILE A 87 2.35 7.57 6.41
N LYS A 88 2.20 8.84 5.98
CA LYS A 88 2.00 9.96 6.90
C LYS A 88 0.72 9.87 7.72
N ARG A 89 -0.40 9.44 7.12
CA ARG A 89 -1.69 9.25 7.81
C ARG A 89 -1.64 8.15 8.87
N SER A 90 -0.75 7.17 8.70
CA SER A 90 -0.60 6.06 9.66
C SER A 90 0.23 6.41 10.90
N ILE A 91 1.01 7.50 10.87
CA ILE A 91 1.89 7.92 11.97
C ILE A 91 1.11 8.16 13.28
N PRO A 92 0.02 8.95 13.32
CA PRO A 92 -0.73 9.18 14.56
C PRO A 92 -1.33 7.90 15.14
N LEU A 93 -1.67 6.93 14.30
CA LEU A 93 -2.18 5.63 14.73
C LEU A 93 -1.08 4.79 15.39
N ILE A 94 0.13 4.82 14.83
CA ILE A 94 1.32 4.19 15.41
C ILE A 94 1.63 4.80 16.78
N GLU A 95 1.60 6.13 16.89
CA GLU A 95 1.79 6.85 18.16
C GLU A 95 0.74 6.44 19.20
N LYS A 96 -0.55 6.37 18.81
CA LYS A 96 -1.62 5.87 19.70
C LYS A 96 -1.34 4.43 20.15
N GLY A 97 -0.97 3.54 19.24
CA GLY A 97 -0.65 2.15 19.57
C GLY A 97 0.57 2.01 20.48
N GLN A 98 1.55 2.90 20.35
CA GLN A 98 2.71 2.96 21.25
C GLN A 98 2.31 3.39 22.66
N LEU A 99 1.41 4.38 22.79
CA LEU A 99 0.88 4.80 24.09
C LEU A 99 0.07 3.70 24.78
N LEU A 100 -0.65 2.88 24.01
CA LEU A 100 -1.44 1.74 24.50
C LEU A 100 -0.59 0.48 24.75
N GLY A 101 0.68 0.47 24.30
CA GLY A 101 1.59 -0.68 24.43
C GLY A 101 1.37 -1.78 23.40
N GLU A 102 0.43 -1.62 22.45
CA GLU A 102 0.13 -2.57 21.37
C GLU A 102 1.20 -2.57 20.27
N ILE A 103 1.74 -1.38 19.97
CA ILE A 103 2.78 -1.17 18.95
C ILE A 103 4.11 -0.87 19.66
N ARG A 104 5.20 -1.42 19.12
CA ARG A 104 6.53 -1.28 19.70
C ARG A 104 7.01 0.17 19.73
N GLN A 105 7.80 0.48 20.76
CA GLN A 105 8.46 1.78 20.87
C GLN A 105 9.50 1.99 19.77
N GLY A 106 9.74 3.25 19.42
CA GLY A 106 10.64 3.65 18.34
C GLY A 106 10.13 4.89 17.62
N ASN A 107 10.82 5.31 16.55
CA ASN A 107 10.36 6.42 15.73
C ASN A 107 9.11 6.00 14.90
N PRO A 108 7.95 6.68 15.06
CA PRO A 108 6.71 6.30 14.37
C PRO A 108 6.79 6.34 12.85
N GLU A 109 7.49 7.32 12.29
CA GLU A 109 7.66 7.47 10.84
C GLU A 109 8.51 6.32 10.28
N ALA A 110 9.60 5.96 10.95
CA ALA A 110 10.43 4.82 10.55
C ALA A 110 9.67 3.50 10.61
N LEU A 111 8.79 3.31 11.61
CA LEU A 111 7.90 2.15 11.70
C LEU A 111 6.87 2.14 10.56
N ALA A 112 6.26 3.28 10.26
CA ALA A 112 5.32 3.43 9.14
C ALA A 112 5.99 3.05 7.81
N VAL A 113 7.15 3.62 7.51
CA VAL A 113 7.93 3.33 6.30
C VAL A 113 8.27 1.85 6.23
N SER A 114 8.80 1.27 7.31
CA SER A 114 9.18 -0.14 7.35
C SER A 114 8.00 -1.06 7.04
N PHE A 115 6.84 -0.77 7.61
CA PHE A 115 5.61 -1.53 7.42
C PHE A 115 5.09 -1.43 5.98
N TRP A 116 4.86 -0.21 5.49
CA TRP A 116 4.27 0.01 4.16
C TRP A 116 5.19 -0.41 3.02
N CYS A 117 6.48 -0.10 3.10
CA CYS A 117 7.45 -0.53 2.07
C CYS A 117 7.60 -2.05 2.04
N SER A 118 7.44 -2.76 3.17
CA SER A 118 7.43 -4.23 3.17
C SER A 118 6.24 -4.78 2.39
N ILE A 119 5.04 -4.23 2.61
CA ILE A 119 3.83 -4.63 1.87
C ILE A 119 4.01 -4.38 0.37
N GLN A 120 4.49 -3.19 0.02
CA GLN A 120 4.72 -2.80 -1.37
C GLN A 120 5.73 -3.71 -2.07
N GLY A 121 6.89 -3.97 -1.44
CA GLY A 121 7.91 -4.86 -2.01
C GLY A 121 7.40 -6.28 -2.21
N ILE A 122 6.64 -6.81 -1.24
CA ILE A 122 6.01 -8.13 -1.36
C ILE A 122 4.99 -8.15 -2.50
N ALA A 123 4.12 -7.13 -2.60
CA ALA A 123 3.11 -7.04 -3.65
C ALA A 123 3.76 -7.04 -5.04
N GLN A 124 4.83 -6.27 -5.21
CA GLN A 124 5.60 -6.22 -6.45
C GLN A 124 6.26 -7.57 -6.78
N TYR A 125 6.85 -8.23 -5.79
CA TYR A 125 7.47 -9.53 -5.99
C TYR A 125 6.44 -10.59 -6.42
N ILE A 126 5.30 -10.68 -5.73
CA ILE A 126 4.20 -11.60 -6.09
C ILE A 126 3.64 -11.26 -7.48
N ALA A 127 3.55 -9.99 -7.86
CA ALA A 127 3.10 -9.58 -9.18
C ALA A 127 4.00 -10.10 -10.32
N LEU A 128 5.31 -10.20 -10.06
CA LEU A 128 6.31 -10.70 -11.01
C LEU A 128 6.48 -12.23 -10.93
N HIS A 129 6.16 -12.83 -9.78
CA HIS A 129 6.33 -14.25 -9.47
C HIS A 129 5.03 -14.84 -8.87
N PRO A 130 3.97 -15.02 -9.68
CA PRO A 130 2.64 -15.40 -9.19
C PRO A 130 2.57 -16.80 -8.55
N GLU A 131 3.58 -17.65 -8.78
CA GLU A 131 3.76 -18.94 -8.11
C GLU A 131 4.26 -18.81 -6.66
N THR A 132 4.70 -17.60 -6.26
CA THR A 132 5.19 -17.33 -4.91
C THR A 132 4.05 -17.52 -3.90
N PRO A 133 4.26 -18.29 -2.82
CA PRO A 133 3.26 -18.41 -1.78
C PRO A 133 3.00 -17.05 -1.11
N CYS A 134 1.73 -16.73 -0.89
CA CYS A 134 1.33 -15.56 -0.12
C CYS A 134 1.93 -15.64 1.29
N PRO A 135 2.63 -14.61 1.79
CA PRO A 135 3.21 -14.66 3.13
C PRO A 135 2.13 -14.61 4.20
N ASN A 136 2.46 -15.12 5.37
CA ASN A 136 1.57 -15.01 6.52
C ASN A 136 1.51 -13.53 6.96
N ILE A 137 0.30 -12.96 6.98
CA ILE A 137 0.02 -11.58 7.38
C ILE A 137 0.62 -11.22 8.75
N MET A 138 0.71 -12.18 9.67
CA MET A 138 1.25 -11.95 11.01
C MET A 138 2.74 -11.61 10.97
N TRP A 139 3.49 -12.06 9.96
CA TRP A 139 4.89 -11.69 9.80
C TRP A 139 5.04 -10.20 9.51
N ILE A 140 4.12 -9.64 8.71
CA ILE A 140 4.11 -8.23 8.34
C ILE A 140 3.60 -7.40 9.53
N LEU A 141 2.52 -7.82 10.18
CA LEU A 141 2.00 -7.17 11.38
C LEU A 141 3.05 -7.11 12.50
N SER A 142 3.89 -8.16 12.59
CA SER A 142 4.99 -8.22 13.55
C SER A 142 6.10 -7.18 13.31
N ILE A 143 6.04 -6.37 12.25
CA ILE A 143 6.89 -5.18 12.10
C ILE A 143 6.48 -4.08 13.10
N LEU A 144 5.19 -4.01 13.45
CA LEU A 144 4.62 -3.03 14.36
C LEU A 144 4.38 -3.61 15.76
N GLU A 145 3.89 -4.83 15.85
CA GLU A 145 3.45 -5.46 17.10
C GLU A 145 4.50 -5.38 18.23
N ASN A 146 4.06 -5.04 19.43
CA ASN A 146 4.89 -5.13 20.63
C ASN A 146 4.88 -6.56 21.20
N LYS A 147 6.00 -7.28 21.08
CA LYS A 147 6.09 -8.69 21.53
C LYS A 147 6.34 -8.84 23.03
N GLU A 148 6.58 -7.76 23.76
CA GLU A 148 6.84 -7.80 25.21
C GLU A 148 5.55 -7.80 26.05
N VAL A 149 4.37 -7.75 25.42
CA VAL A 149 3.05 -7.68 26.09
C VAL A 149 2.27 -9.01 25.99
N ASN A 150 2.85 -10.06 25.39
CA ASN A 150 2.26 -11.41 25.31
C ASN A 150 3.06 -12.47 26.08
#